data_AF-A0A2S9FP25-F1
#
_entry.id   AF-A0A2S9FP25-F1
#
_cell.length_a   1.000
_cell.length_b   1.000
_cell.length_c   1.000
_cell.angle_alpha   90.00
_cell.angle_beta   90.00
_cell.angle_gamma   90.00
#
_symmetry.space_group_name_H-M   'P 1'
#
loop_
_entity.id
_entity.type
_entity.pdbx_description
1 polymer ?
#
loop_
_entity_poly.entity_id
_entity_poly.type
_entity_poly.pdbx_seq_one_letter_code
_entity_poly.pdbx_strand_id
1 'polypeptide(L)'
;MTTRDTAAPPEVGSLPLVPRNPLPLWRLVQLVRRLDTGQEVIRDAGGPITRIQLGPKTLMPPIVAVMSPAGMRDVLGRNDASSDRCIIHEQVQEMAGDSLWVLPNEQWR
;
A
#
# COMPACT_ATOMS: atom_id res chain seq x y z
N MET A 1 -2.00 27.53 -20.73
CA MET A 1 -3.11 27.02 -19.90
C MET A 1 -3.67 25.81 -20.61
N THR A 2 -3.10 24.63 -20.33
CA THR A 2 -3.39 23.39 -21.06
C THR A 2 -4.62 22.74 -20.45
N THR A 3 -5.69 22.64 -21.23
CA THR A 3 -6.93 21.93 -20.90
C THR A 3 -6.60 20.46 -20.63
N ARG A 4 -6.78 20.02 -19.38
CA ARG A 4 -6.81 18.58 -19.05
C ARG A 4 -8.09 18.01 -19.64
N ASP A 5 -7.94 17.23 -20.70
CA ASP A 5 -9.00 16.34 -21.17
C ASP A 5 -9.33 15.38 -20.02
N THR A 6 -10.52 15.54 -19.44
CA THR A 6 -11.02 14.63 -18.41
C THR A 6 -11.69 13.48 -19.13
N ALA A 7 -10.88 12.59 -19.71
CA ALA A 7 -11.38 11.29 -20.16
C ALA A 7 -12.00 10.58 -18.94
N ALA A 8 -13.16 9.97 -19.12
CA ALA A 8 -13.79 9.17 -18.07
C ALA A 8 -12.77 8.15 -17.54
N PRO A 9 -12.62 8.02 -16.21
CA PRO A 9 -11.64 7.10 -15.65
C PRO A 9 -11.93 5.68 -16.16
N PRO A 10 -10.90 4.91 -16.54
CA PRO A 10 -11.08 3.55 -17.03
C PRO A 10 -11.83 2.72 -15.98
N GLU A 11 -12.66 1.79 -16.44
CA GLU A 11 -13.34 0.85 -15.57
C GLU A 11 -12.30 0.10 -14.72
N VAL A 12 -12.40 0.18 -13.39
CA VAL A 12 -11.37 -0.35 -12.48
C VAL A 12 -11.11 -1.84 -12.73
N GLY A 13 -12.16 -2.59 -13.09
CA GLY A 13 -12.07 -4.03 -13.41
C GLY A 13 -11.32 -4.36 -14.70
N SER A 14 -11.17 -3.41 -15.64
CA SER A 14 -10.43 -3.63 -16.88
C SER A 14 -8.93 -3.36 -16.75
N LEU A 15 -8.47 -2.86 -15.60
CA LEU A 15 -7.05 -2.56 -15.37
C LEU A 15 -6.26 -3.87 -15.13
N PRO A 16 -5.04 -3.99 -15.69
CA PRO A 16 -4.20 -5.14 -15.41
C PRO A 16 -3.85 -5.18 -13.93
N LEU A 17 -3.77 -6.40 -13.38
CA LEU A 17 -3.32 -6.58 -12.02
C LEU A 17 -1.88 -6.11 -11.86
N VAL A 18 -1.59 -5.50 -10.70
CA VAL A 18 -0.24 -5.07 -10.35
C VAL A 18 0.75 -6.25 -10.48
N PRO A 19 1.91 -6.04 -11.13
CA PRO A 19 2.95 -7.06 -11.26
C PRO A 19 3.36 -7.62 -9.91
N ARG A 20 3.52 -8.94 -9.83
CA ARG A 20 4.01 -9.58 -8.61
C ARG A 20 5.51 -9.33 -8.46
N ASN A 21 5.96 -9.04 -7.24
CA ASN A 21 7.38 -8.89 -6.95
C ASN A 21 8.13 -10.20 -7.29
N PRO A 22 9.24 -10.14 -8.05
CA PRO A 22 9.94 -11.33 -8.51
C PRO A 22 10.76 -12.02 -7.42
N LEU A 23 10.96 -11.38 -6.25
CA LEU A 23 11.74 -11.96 -5.17
C LEU A 23 11.07 -13.20 -4.57
N PRO A 24 11.86 -14.21 -4.17
CA PRO A 24 11.32 -15.39 -3.51
C PRO A 24 10.77 -15.03 -2.12
N LEU A 25 9.77 -15.80 -1.67
CA LEU A 25 9.02 -15.50 -0.44
C LEU A 25 9.91 -15.33 0.80
N TRP A 26 10.87 -16.23 1.02
CA TRP A 26 11.78 -16.16 2.17
C TRP A 26 12.58 -14.85 2.18
N ARG A 27 12.95 -14.35 0.99
CA ARG A 27 13.69 -13.09 0.85
C ARG A 27 12.78 -11.90 1.13
N LEU A 28 11.53 -11.94 0.67
CA LEU A 28 10.53 -10.93 1.01
C LEU A 28 10.32 -10.87 2.53
N VAL A 29 10.18 -12.01 3.20
CA VAL A 29 10.02 -12.07 4.67
C VAL A 29 11.24 -11.48 5.38
N GLN A 30 12.46 -11.77 4.93
CA GLN A 30 13.67 -11.18 5.49
C GLN A 30 13.72 -9.65 5.30
N LEU A 31 13.40 -9.17 4.09
CA LEU A 31 13.47 -7.76 3.74
C LEU A 31 12.39 -6.93 4.43
N VAL A 32 11.17 -7.45 4.57
CA VAL A 32 10.09 -6.75 5.29
C VAL A 32 10.44 -6.55 6.76
N ARG A 33 11.22 -7.45 7.36
CA ARG A 33 11.71 -7.30 8.76
C ARG A 33 12.88 -6.31 8.87
N ARG A 34 13.46 -5.87 7.76
CA ARG A 34 14.59 -4.93 7.69
C ARG A 34 14.09 -3.54 7.29
N LEU A 35 13.64 -2.76 8.27
CA LEU A 35 12.91 -1.50 8.06
C LEU A 35 13.78 -0.36 7.52
N ASP A 36 15.10 -0.42 7.69
CA ASP A 36 16.06 0.59 7.22
C ASP A 36 16.20 0.59 5.69
N THR A 37 16.40 -0.59 5.09
CA THR A 37 16.83 -0.72 3.67
C THR A 37 16.08 -1.82 2.91
N GLY A 38 15.29 -2.64 3.59
CA GLY A 38 14.58 -3.75 2.95
C GLY A 38 13.56 -3.29 1.91
N GLN A 39 12.93 -2.13 2.16
CA GLN A 39 11.96 -1.53 1.24
C GLN A 39 12.62 -1.09 -0.08
N GLU A 40 13.86 -0.60 -0.04
CA GLU A 40 14.59 -0.20 -1.26
C GLU A 40 14.85 -1.42 -2.16
N VAL A 41 15.30 -2.53 -1.57
CA VAL A 41 15.55 -3.77 -2.32
C VAL A 41 14.28 -4.34 -2.93
N ILE A 42 13.16 -4.28 -2.19
CA ILE A 42 11.85 -4.73 -2.69
C ILE A 42 11.40 -3.87 -3.87
N ARG A 43 11.55 -2.54 -3.78
CA ARG A 43 11.24 -1.59 -4.85
C ARG A 43 12.11 -1.82 -6.08
N ASP A 44 13.41 -1.99 -5.90
CA ASP A 44 14.35 -2.12 -7.02
C ASP A 44 14.09 -3.40 -7.82
N ALA A 45 13.64 -4.47 -7.14
CA ALA A 45 13.25 -5.72 -7.79
C ALA A 45 11.83 -5.68 -8.40
N GLY A 46 10.87 -5.07 -7.69
CA GLY A 46 9.44 -5.12 -8.04
C GLY A 46 8.93 -3.94 -8.84
N GLY A 47 9.71 -2.87 -8.94
CA GLY A 47 9.33 -1.60 -9.53
C GLY A 47 8.60 -0.65 -8.58
N PRO A 48 8.16 0.52 -9.09
CA PRO A 48 7.53 1.58 -8.31
C PRO A 48 6.18 1.20 -7.69
N ILE A 49 5.50 0.19 -8.24
CA ILE A 49 4.26 -0.38 -7.72
C ILE A 49 4.37 -1.88 -7.90
N THR A 50 4.30 -2.64 -6.81
CA THR A 50 4.51 -4.10 -6.84
C THR A 50 3.60 -4.82 -5.88
N ARG A 51 3.19 -6.05 -6.24
CA ARG A 51 2.35 -6.89 -5.40
C ARG A 51 3.20 -7.90 -4.63
N ILE A 52 3.09 -7.89 -3.31
CA ILE A 52 3.80 -8.73 -2.35
C ILE A 52 2.81 -9.73 -1.75
N GLN A 53 3.23 -11.00 -1.68
CA GLN A 53 2.46 -12.07 -1.06
C GLN A 53 3.37 -12.75 -0.04
N LEU A 54 3.10 -12.55 1.26
CA LEU A 54 3.95 -13.04 2.36
C LEU A 54 3.55 -14.43 2.88
N GLY A 55 2.46 -14.99 2.39
CA GLY A 55 1.96 -16.30 2.79
C GLY A 55 0.82 -16.78 1.89
N PRO A 56 0.10 -17.85 2.26
CA PRO A 56 -1.11 -18.25 1.57
C PRO A 56 -2.17 -17.14 1.57
N LYS A 57 -2.89 -16.95 0.45
CA LYS A 57 -3.89 -15.87 0.30
C LYS A 57 -5.02 -15.91 1.33
N THR A 58 -5.34 -17.10 1.84
CA THR A 58 -6.38 -17.32 2.85
C THR A 58 -6.00 -16.78 4.23
N LEU A 59 -4.69 -16.70 4.51
CA LEU A 59 -4.18 -16.22 5.80
C LEU A 59 -3.65 -14.79 5.70
N MET A 60 -3.00 -14.46 4.58
CA MET A 60 -2.42 -13.14 4.34
C MET A 60 -2.91 -12.61 3.00
N PRO A 61 -3.73 -11.55 2.98
CA PRO A 61 -4.13 -10.94 1.71
C PRO A 61 -2.90 -10.40 0.97
N PRO A 62 -2.90 -10.42 -0.38
CA PRO A 62 -1.86 -9.79 -1.17
C PRO A 62 -1.77 -8.30 -0.84
N ILE A 63 -0.56 -7.79 -0.64
CA ILE A 63 -0.29 -6.38 -0.40
C ILE A 63 0.15 -5.76 -1.72
N VAL A 64 -0.41 -4.60 -2.07
CA VAL A 64 0.12 -3.75 -3.14
C VAL A 64 0.98 -2.67 -2.49
N ALA A 65 2.29 -2.74 -2.71
CA ALA A 65 3.23 -1.74 -2.24
C ALA A 65 3.38 -0.65 -3.31
N VAL A 66 3.03 0.59 -2.94
CA VAL A 66 3.24 1.79 -3.75
C VAL A 66 4.48 2.50 -3.23
N MET A 67 5.55 2.51 -4.02
CA MET A 67 6.89 2.93 -3.58
C MET A 67 7.46 4.08 -4.43
N SER A 68 6.65 4.67 -5.31
CA SER A 68 7.01 5.88 -6.05
C SER A 68 6.50 7.14 -5.31
N PRO A 69 7.26 8.26 -5.35
CA PRO A 69 6.82 9.50 -4.74
C PRO A 69 5.47 10.02 -5.27
N ALA A 70 5.24 9.90 -6.58
CA ALA A 70 3.98 10.32 -7.19
C ALA A 70 2.81 9.44 -6.77
N GLY A 71 3.00 8.11 -6.76
CA GLY A 71 1.96 7.18 -6.33
C GLY A 71 1.64 7.29 -4.83
N MET A 72 2.66 7.45 -3.98
CA MET A 72 2.45 7.68 -2.55
C MET A 72 1.67 8.97 -2.30
N ARG A 73 1.99 10.06 -3.02
CA ARG A 73 1.22 11.31 -2.93
C ARG A 73 -0.23 11.11 -3.38
N ASP A 74 -0.46 10.36 -4.46
CA ASP A 74 -1.82 10.09 -4.95
C ASP A 74 -2.63 9.28 -3.93
N VAL A 75 -2.05 8.24 -3.34
CA VAL A 75 -2.73 7.41 -2.32
C VAL A 75 -2.97 8.21 -1.05
N LEU A 76 -1.95 8.87 -0.50
CA LEU A 76 -2.05 9.62 0.76
C LEU A 76 -2.91 10.88 0.65
N GLY A 77 -3.09 11.41 -0.57
CA GLY A 77 -3.94 12.56 -0.85
C GLY A 77 -5.43 12.22 -0.96
N ARG A 78 -5.81 10.94 -1.02
CA ARG A 78 -7.21 10.52 -1.06
C ARG A 78 -7.80 10.51 0.34
N ASN A 79 -8.97 11.12 0.49
CA ASN A 79 -9.77 11.09 1.71
C ASN A 79 -11.04 10.24 1.50
N ASP A 80 -10.89 9.10 0.83
CA ASP A 80 -11.97 8.14 0.59
C ASP A 80 -11.86 6.92 1.51
N ALA A 81 -12.94 6.14 1.62
CA ALA A 81 -13.06 5.00 2.52
C ALA A 81 -12.03 3.88 2.30
N SER A 82 -11.22 3.95 1.23
CA SER A 82 -10.23 2.91 0.90
C SER A 82 -8.82 3.25 1.37
N SER A 83 -8.63 4.41 2.00
CA SER A 83 -7.31 4.91 2.42
C SER A 83 -7.26 5.06 3.94
N ASP A 84 -6.98 3.97 4.65
CA ASP A 84 -6.66 4.06 6.08
C ASP A 84 -5.15 4.05 6.33
N ARG A 85 -4.71 4.79 7.36
CA ARG A 85 -3.28 4.98 7.67
C ARG A 85 -2.72 3.84 8.52
N CYS A 86 -3.57 3.02 9.12
CA CYS A 86 -3.20 1.78 9.78
C CYS A 86 -4.14 0.66 9.31
N ILE A 87 -3.79 -0.59 9.56
CA ILE A 87 -4.68 -1.76 9.33
C ILE A 87 -4.98 -2.45 10.68
N ILE A 88 -4.28 -2.04 11.72
CA ILE A 88 -4.26 -2.62 13.07
C ILE A 88 -4.63 -1.49 14.03
N HIS A 89 -5.74 -0.80 13.75
CA HIS A 89 -6.17 0.37 14.51
C HIS A 89 -6.45 -0.01 15.96
N GLU A 90 -7.27 -1.02 16.17
CA GLU A 90 -7.72 -1.43 17.50
C GLU A 90 -6.54 -1.88 18.38
N GLN A 91 -5.65 -2.75 17.86
CA GLN A 91 -4.57 -3.29 18.68
C GLN A 91 -3.46 -2.26 18.94
N VAL A 92 -3.24 -1.31 18.02
CA VAL A 92 -2.31 -0.20 18.28
C VAL A 92 -2.93 0.82 19.24
N GLN A 93 -4.26 1.03 19.20
CA GLN A 93 -4.95 1.92 20.14
C GLN A 93 -4.88 1.36 21.56
N GLU A 94 -5.08 0.06 21.73
CA GLU A 94 -4.93 -0.65 23.01
C GLU A 94 -3.50 -0.56 23.56
N MET A 95 -2.47 -0.59 22.69
CA MET A 95 -1.07 -0.53 23.12
C MET A 95 -0.49 0.87 23.29
N ALA A 96 -0.88 1.83 22.45
CA ALA A 96 -0.23 3.14 22.31
C ALA A 96 -1.15 4.32 22.68
N GLY A 97 -2.40 4.06 23.03
CA GLY A 97 -3.40 5.07 23.39
C GLY A 97 -4.01 5.79 22.17
N ASP A 98 -4.79 6.83 22.45
CA ASP A 98 -5.49 7.63 21.43
C ASP A 98 -4.50 8.51 20.65
N SER A 99 -3.92 7.91 19.61
CA SER A 99 -3.10 8.60 18.63
C SER A 99 -3.89 8.86 17.37
N LEU A 100 -3.78 10.08 16.82
CA LEU A 100 -4.38 10.47 15.54
C LEU A 100 -3.90 9.57 14.37
N TRP A 101 -2.80 8.82 14.55
CA TRP A 101 -2.26 7.84 13.59
C TRP A 101 -3.00 6.51 13.58
N VAL A 102 -3.89 6.30 14.54
CA VAL A 102 -4.49 5.01 14.89
C VAL A 102 -6.01 5.09 14.89
N LEU A 103 -6.58 6.26 14.57
CA LEU A 103 -8.02 6.40 14.39
C LEU A 103 -8.44 6.00 12.97
N PRO A 104 -9.55 5.24 12.80
CA PRO A 104 -10.06 4.89 11.49
C PRO A 104 -10.41 6.13 10.67
N ASN A 105 -10.18 6.08 9.36
CA ASN A 105 -10.47 7.21 8.46
C ASN A 105 -11.94 7.68 8.56
N GLU A 106 -12.89 6.76 8.80
CA GLU A 106 -14.33 7.04 8.88
C GLU A 106 -14.70 8.20 9.83
N GLN A 107 -13.93 8.41 10.91
CA GLN A 107 -14.21 9.46 11.90
C GLN A 107 -13.87 10.89 11.43
N TRP A 108 -13.19 11.04 10.28
CA TRP A 108 -12.58 12.29 9.81
C TRP A 108 -12.92 12.60 8.34
N ARG A 109 -13.89 11.87 7.80
CA ARG A 109 -14.30 11.94 6.41
C ARG A 109 -15.05 13.22 6.08
#